data_AF-A0A7S1R7L3-F1
#
_entry.id   AF-A0A7S1R7L3-F1
#
_cell.length_a   1.000
_cell.length_b   1.000
_cell.length_c   1.000
_cell.angle_alpha   90.00
_cell.angle_beta   90.00
_cell.angle_gamma   90.00
#
_symmetry.space_group_name_H-M   'P 1'
#
loop_
_entity.id
_entity.type
_entity.pdbx_description
1 polymer ?
#
loop_
_entity_poly.entity_id
_entity_poly.type
_entity_poly.pdbx_seq_one_letter_code
_entity_poly.pdbx_strand_id
1 'polypeptide(L)'
;METILPLCRERGELWVLKGLNHMATVRMKQARAGEALVCLEEIESIMDPRLTEEERDEAWEFWETVYRNFGWIMSSLGRTEEAISYIEKAIE
;
A
#
# COMPACT_ATOMS: atom_id res chain seq x y z
N MET A 1 -20.78 -0.20 -1.05
CA MET A 1 -19.73 -0.15 -2.08
C MET A 1 -19.15 -1.54 -2.11
N GLU A 2 -19.74 -2.41 -2.95
CA GLU A 2 -19.13 -3.67 -3.34
C GLU A 2 -17.69 -3.34 -3.75
N THR A 3 -16.74 -3.88 -3.00
CA THR A 3 -15.33 -3.50 -3.09
C THR A 3 -14.81 -3.85 -4.46
N ILE A 4 -13.94 -3.02 -5.05
CA ILE A 4 -13.30 -3.30 -6.34
C ILE A 4 -12.33 -4.49 -6.29
N LEU A 5 -11.96 -4.93 -5.07
CA LEU A 5 -10.94 -5.95 -4.82
C LEU A 5 -11.23 -7.33 -5.43
N PRO A 6 -12.46 -7.89 -5.45
CA PRO A 6 -12.73 -9.15 -6.14
C PRO A 6 -12.41 -9.06 -7.65
N LEU A 7 -12.80 -7.97 -8.30
CA LEU A 7 -12.49 -7.73 -9.73
C LEU A 7 -10.99 -7.53 -9.97
N CYS A 8 -10.29 -6.90 -9.02
CA CYS A 8 -8.84 -6.79 -9.06
C CYS A 8 -8.17 -8.17 -8.95
N ARG A 9 -8.63 -9.01 -8.02
CA ARG A 9 -8.09 -10.36 -7.79
C ARG A 9 -8.28 -11.27 -9.00
N GLU A 10 -9.41 -11.14 -9.71
CA GLU A 10 -9.64 -11.87 -10.97
C GLU A 10 -8.65 -11.48 -12.08
N ARG A 11 -8.12 -10.25 -12.06
CA ARG A 11 -7.18 -9.76 -13.07
C ARG A 11 -5.70 -10.02 -12.74
N GLY A 12 -5.36 -10.13 -11.46
CA GLY A 12 -3.99 -10.42 -11.02
C GLY A 12 -3.44 -9.42 -10.00
N GLU A 13 -2.29 -9.76 -9.44
CA GLU A 13 -1.69 -9.09 -8.26
C GLU A 13 -1.40 -7.60 -8.50
N LEU A 14 -0.98 -7.20 -9.70
CA LEU A 14 -0.81 -5.79 -10.06
C LEU A 14 -2.10 -4.97 -9.92
N TRP A 15 -3.25 -5.56 -10.27
CA TRP A 15 -4.55 -4.90 -10.09
C TRP A 15 -4.98 -4.86 -8.63
N VAL A 16 -4.62 -5.90 -7.87
CA VAL A 16 -4.84 -5.94 -6.41
C VAL A 16 -4.07 -4.81 -5.74
N LEU A 17 -2.79 -4.63 -6.06
CA LEU A 17 -1.96 -3.51 -5.59
C LEU A 17 -2.66 -2.17 -5.85
N LYS A 18 -3.01 -1.87 -7.10
CA LYS A 18 -3.67 -0.61 -7.50
C LYS A 18 -4.96 -0.38 -6.71
N GLY A 19 -5.79 -1.42 -6.59
CA GLY A 19 -7.04 -1.36 -5.83
C GLY A 19 -6.82 -1.09 -4.35
N LEU A 20 -5.88 -1.80 -3.72
CA LEU A 20 -5.55 -1.65 -2.31
C LEU A 20 -5.01 -0.26 -1.97
N ASN A 21 -4.18 0.36 -2.82
CA ASN A 21 -3.64 1.69 -2.52
C ASN A 21 -4.70 2.78 -2.60
N HIS A 22 -5.64 2.67 -3.55
CA HIS A 22 -6.81 3.55 -3.57
C HIS A 22 -7.67 3.35 -2.32
N MET A 23 -7.89 2.11 -1.89
CA MET A 23 -8.61 1.82 -0.66
C MET A 23 -7.90 2.37 0.58
N ALA A 24 -6.59 2.17 0.71
CA ALA A 24 -5.75 2.71 1.78
C ALA A 24 -5.89 4.24 1.84
N THR A 25 -5.75 4.92 0.71
CA THR A 25 -5.90 6.38 0.61
C THR A 25 -7.29 6.85 1.05
N VAL A 26 -8.35 6.15 0.65
CA VAL A 26 -9.72 6.48 1.10
C VAL A 26 -9.86 6.28 2.61
N ARG A 27 -9.32 5.19 3.16
CA ARG A 27 -9.37 4.91 4.60
C ARG A 27 -8.55 5.90 5.43
N MET A 28 -7.39 6.32 4.95
CA MET A 28 -6.60 7.42 5.51
C MET A 28 -7.45 8.70 5.62
N LYS A 29 -8.11 9.10 4.52
CA LYS A 29 -8.97 10.30 4.49
C LYS A 29 -10.22 10.20 5.38
N GLN A 30 -10.63 8.98 5.73
CA GLN A 30 -11.74 8.72 6.66
C GLN A 30 -11.28 8.62 8.12
N ALA A 31 -10.02 8.94 8.43
CA ALA A 31 -9.42 8.76 9.76
C ALA A 31 -9.50 7.30 10.27
N ARG A 32 -9.53 6.33 9.35
CA ARG A 32 -9.57 4.90 9.65
C ARG A 32 -8.18 4.29 9.47
N ALA A 33 -7.24 4.72 10.33
CA ALA A 33 -5.83 4.36 10.22
C ALA A 33 -5.59 2.84 10.25
N GLY A 34 -6.32 2.10 11.10
CA GLY A 34 -6.22 0.64 11.16
C GLY A 34 -6.67 -0.07 9.87
N GLU A 35 -7.79 0.36 9.27
CA GLU A 35 -8.25 -0.21 7.99
C GLU A 35 -7.31 0.14 6.83
N ALA A 36 -6.70 1.33 6.86
CA ALA A 36 -5.68 1.71 5.89
C ALA A 36 -4.42 0.85 6.05
N LEU A 37 -3.98 0.59 7.28
CA LEU A 37 -2.84 -0.27 7.57
C LEU A 37 -3.04 -1.67 7.00
N VAL A 38 -4.21 -2.28 7.22
CA VAL A 38 -4.53 -3.62 6.65
C VAL A 38 -4.37 -3.64 5.13
N CYS A 39 -4.78 -2.57 4.43
CA CYS A 39 -4.60 -2.49 2.97
C CYS A 39 -3.12 -2.40 2.58
N LEU A 40 -2.32 -1.64 3.34
CA LEU A 40 -0.90 -1.44 3.09
C LEU A 40 -0.08 -2.70 3.41
N GLU A 41 -0.42 -3.43 4.47
CA GLU A 41 0.19 -4.73 4.81
C GLU A 41 -0.11 -5.79 3.73
N GLU A 42 -1.33 -5.81 3.17
CA GLU A 42 -1.64 -6.69 2.04
C GLU A 42 -0.81 -6.30 0.80
N ILE A 43 -0.62 -4.99 0.53
CA ILE A 43 0.30 -4.52 -0.53
C ILE A 43 1.72 -5.03 -0.30
N GLU A 44 2.28 -4.85 0.90
CA GLU A 44 3.66 -5.26 1.21
C GLU A 44 3.84 -6.78 1.05
N SER A 45 2.82 -7.58 1.40
CA SER A 45 2.84 -9.04 1.19
C SER A 45 2.80 -9.49 -0.29
N ILE A 46 2.38 -8.61 -1.19
CA ILE A 46 2.41 -8.85 -2.64
C ILE A 46 3.77 -8.45 -3.22
N MET A 47 4.38 -7.39 -2.68
CA MET A 47 5.68 -6.86 -3.12
C MET A 47 6.82 -7.87 -2.94
N ASP A 48 6.70 -8.81 -2.01
CA ASP A 48 7.72 -9.80 -1.68
C ASP A 48 7.10 -11.22 -1.68
N PRO A 49 7.41 -12.18 -2.58
CA PRO A 49 8.15 -12.17 -3.86
C PRO A 49 7.20 -12.44 -5.06
N ARG A 50 5.96 -11.93 -5.02
CA ARG A 50 4.85 -12.44 -5.88
C ARG A 50 4.74 -11.75 -7.24
N LEU A 51 5.49 -10.66 -7.47
CA LEU A 51 5.51 -9.94 -8.74
C LEU A 51 6.57 -10.48 -9.71
N THR A 52 6.27 -10.45 -11.00
CA THR A 52 7.27 -10.61 -12.06
C THR A 52 8.20 -9.40 -12.15
N GLU A 53 9.26 -9.49 -12.95
CA GLU A 53 10.18 -8.36 -13.19
C GLU A 53 9.49 -7.20 -13.91
N GLU A 54 8.70 -7.50 -14.95
CA GLU A 54 7.90 -6.51 -15.69
C GLU A 54 6.89 -5.79 -14.78
N GLU A 55 6.21 -6.51 -13.90
CA GLU A 55 5.28 -5.92 -12.93
C GLU A 55 5.99 -5.06 -11.87
N ARG A 56 7.23 -5.41 -11.48
CA ARG A 56 8.04 -4.57 -10.58
C ARG A 56 8.45 -3.26 -11.23
N ASP A 57 8.85 -3.31 -12.50
CA ASP A 57 9.20 -2.12 -13.28
C ASP A 57 7.99 -1.21 -13.48
N GLU A 58 6.80 -1.76 -13.75
CA GLU A 58 5.57 -0.96 -13.83
C GLU A 58 5.17 -0.38 -12.47
N ALA A 59 5.35 -1.14 -11.39
CA ALA A 59 4.97 -0.71 -10.05
C ALA A 59 6.00 0.19 -9.35
N TRP A 60 7.18 0.43 -9.95
CA TRP A 60 8.24 1.28 -9.40
C TRP A 60 7.71 2.65 -8.91
N GLU A 61 6.93 3.35 -9.73
CA GLU A 61 6.40 4.68 -9.39
C GLU A 61 5.41 4.64 -8.23
N PHE A 62 4.86 3.48 -7.93
CA PHE A 62 3.88 3.27 -6.91
C PHE A 62 4.51 3.03 -5.53
N TRP A 63 5.77 2.58 -5.47
CA TRP A 63 6.46 2.26 -4.23
C TRP A 63 6.71 3.47 -3.35
N GLU A 64 7.14 4.59 -3.93
CA GLU A 64 7.25 5.87 -3.20
C GLU A 64 5.92 6.22 -2.52
N THR A 65 4.81 6.08 -3.23
CA THR A 65 3.49 6.43 -2.69
C THR A 65 3.03 5.46 -1.61
N VAL A 66 3.28 4.16 -1.77
CA VAL A 66 2.96 3.14 -0.75
C VAL A 66 3.77 3.38 0.52
N TYR A 67 5.08 3.55 0.41
CA TYR A 67 5.95 3.77 1.56
C TYR A 67 5.65 5.10 2.26
N ARG A 68 5.37 6.17 1.50
CA ARG A 68 4.88 7.42 2.07
C ARG A 68 3.57 7.20 2.85
N ASN A 69 2.62 6.46 2.28
CA ASN A 69 1.35 6.16 2.95
C ASN A 69 1.55 5.34 4.24
N PHE A 70 2.47 4.38 4.24
CA PHE A 70 2.89 3.69 5.46
C PHE A 70 3.44 4.67 6.50
N GLY A 71 4.34 5.58 6.11
CA GLY A 71 4.89 6.59 7.00
C GLY A 71 3.80 7.43 7.68
N TRP A 72 2.83 7.93 6.91
CA TRP A 72 1.68 8.68 7.43
C TRP A 72 0.83 7.84 8.40
N ILE A 73 0.52 6.60 8.04
CA ILE A 73 -0.31 5.72 8.87
C ILE A 73 0.39 5.33 10.16
N MET A 74 1.67 4.94 10.12
CA MET A 74 2.44 4.61 11.31
C MET A 74 2.52 5.81 12.26
N SER A 75 2.74 7.02 11.73
CA SER A 75 2.72 8.25 12.53
C SER A 75 1.34 8.47 13.19
N SER A 76 0.24 8.30 12.44
CA SER A 76 -1.13 8.45 12.98
C SER A 76 -1.47 7.44 14.08
N LEU A 77 -0.79 6.29 14.10
CA LEU A 77 -0.93 5.24 15.10
C LEU A 77 0.05 5.40 16.27
N GLY A 78 0.89 6.44 16.27
CA GLY A 78 1.92 6.67 17.29
C GLY A 78 3.17 5.80 17.16
N ARG A 79 3.33 5.07 16.04
CA ARG A 79 4.47 4.20 15.73
C ARG A 79 5.56 5.02 15.01
N THR A 80 6.17 5.95 15.74
CA THR A 80 7.05 6.98 15.17
C THR A 80 8.30 6.40 14.49
N GLU A 81 8.94 5.41 15.10
CA GLU A 81 10.16 4.78 14.57
C GLU A 81 9.90 4.07 13.25
N GLU A 82 8.77 3.36 13.15
CA GLU A 82 8.36 2.67 11.93
C GLU A 82 7.95 3.66 10.85
N ALA A 83 7.32 4.78 11.23
CA ALA A 83 7.01 5.86 10.32
C ALA A 83 8.27 6.41 9.65
N ILE A 84 9.33 6.66 10.43
CA ILE A 84 10.63 7.12 9.91
C ILE A 84 11.20 6.10 8.93
N SER A 85 11.24 4.82 9.32
CA SER A 85 11.77 3.75 8.45
C SER A 85 11.05 3.66 7.11
N TYR A 86 9.72 3.80 7.09
CA TYR A 86 8.98 3.80 5.82
C TYR A 86 9.16 5.08 5.01
N ILE A 87 9.35 6.24 5.64
CA ILE A 87 9.69 7.47 4.91
C ILE A 87 11.09 7.38 4.30
N GLU A 88 12.06 6.76 4.99
CA GLU A 88 13.39 6.49 4.45
C GLU A 88 13.33 5.58 3.20
N LYS A 89 12.55 4.49 3.26
CA LYS A 89 12.29 3.63 2.09
C LYS A 89 11.64 4.37 0.91
N ALA A 90 10.92 5.46 1.15
CA ALA A 90 10.27 6.23 0.10
C ALA A 90 11.22 7.20 -0.64
N ILE A 91 12.39 7.49 -0.07
CA ILE A 91 13.36 8.45 -0.61
C ILE A 91 14.64 7.79 -1.17
N GLU A 92 14.86 6.52 -0.85
CA GLU A 92 15.90 5.67 -1.44
C GLU A 92 15.53 5.21 -2.86
#